data_AF-A0A3S2CGI1-F1
#
_entry.id   AF-A0A3S2CGI1-F1
#
_cell.length_a   1.000
_cell.length_b   1.000
_cell.length_c   1.000
_cell.angle_alpha   90.00
_cell.angle_beta   90.00
_cell.angle_gamma   90.00
#
_symmetry.space_group_name_H-M   'P 1'
#
loop_
_entity.id
_entity.type
_entity.pdbx_description
1 polymer ?
#
loop_
_entity_poly.entity_id
_entity_poly.type
_entity_poly.pdbx_seq_one_letter_code
_entity_poly.pdbx_strand_id
1 'polypeptide(L)'
;MGTDMNVVPLPVPPPSLLEPIPLRLMGVTCAGFAIMFLFFGVAGGWAALAPLDSAAVAPGVVKVAGDRKLIQHLEGGIIAELNAADGDIVKAGTVLIRLDTTQAKAQLDLIQNRIATREALAARLRAERDGKAEIEFDPALLANPANAAKDAVASQRDVFAAKHHNLTDEQEILSQRRHQTEEEITGLEQLIVTKDKQIEAIEGENKDLQTLLDKGLTTRERNLLLRRQQQEIEGERATNLAAIARARSAMAEIDMQILNLSTVRLNEAVDELSKVEAELFDLGQEERSAK
;
A
#
# COMPACT_ATOMS: atom_id res chain seq x y z
N MET A 1 -116.30 90.29 50.75
CA MET A 1 -116.81 90.84 49.47
C MET A 1 -116.73 89.71 48.46
N GLY A 2 -117.88 89.22 47.98
CA GLY A 2 -118.06 88.09 47.02
C GLY A 2 -117.98 86.70 47.69
N THR A 3 -119.05 85.91 47.90
CA THR A 3 -119.93 85.21 46.93
C THR A 3 -119.11 84.18 46.10
N ASP A 4 -119.42 82.89 45.95
CA ASP A 4 -120.70 82.18 45.88
C ASP A 4 -120.53 80.65 46.04
N MET A 5 -121.59 80.05 46.62
CA MET A 5 -122.31 78.82 46.24
C MET A 5 -121.52 77.54 45.83
N ASN A 6 -121.67 76.39 46.51
CA ASN A 6 -122.89 75.55 46.63
C ASN A 6 -123.39 75.12 45.23
N VAL A 7 -123.46 73.83 44.86
CA VAL A 7 -124.64 72.92 44.89
C VAL A 7 -124.22 71.74 43.94
N VAL A 8 -123.99 70.46 44.28
CA VAL A 8 -124.83 69.34 44.82
C VAL A 8 -126.06 69.03 43.92
N PRO A 9 -126.62 67.80 43.72
CA PRO A 9 -126.17 66.38 43.75
C PRO A 9 -126.57 65.61 42.43
N LEU A 10 -126.46 64.28 42.31
CA LEU A 10 -127.53 63.30 42.61
C LEU A 10 -126.98 61.85 42.75
N PRO A 11 -127.67 60.98 43.52
CA PRO A 11 -127.11 59.82 44.23
C PRO A 11 -127.50 58.46 43.63
N VAL A 12 -126.77 57.38 43.98
CA VAL A 12 -127.26 56.01 44.31
C VAL A 12 -126.07 55.02 44.46
N PRO A 13 -126.18 53.88 45.18
CA PRO A 13 -126.66 53.58 46.53
C PRO A 13 -125.56 52.87 47.41
N PRO A 14 -125.74 52.62 48.72
CA PRO A 14 -124.76 51.92 49.59
C PRO A 14 -125.07 50.40 49.73
N PRO A 15 -124.36 49.62 50.58
CA PRO A 15 -122.99 49.10 50.47
C PRO A 15 -122.97 47.55 50.51
N SER A 16 -121.83 46.88 50.32
CA SER A 16 -121.67 45.49 50.81
C SER A 16 -120.36 45.31 51.55
N LEU A 17 -120.52 44.94 52.82
CA LEU A 17 -119.47 44.72 53.80
C LEU A 17 -118.66 43.47 53.45
N LEU A 18 -117.36 43.58 53.74
CA LEU A 18 -116.34 42.54 53.66
C LEU A 18 -116.73 41.29 54.46
N GLU A 19 -116.72 40.13 53.82
CA GLU A 19 -116.64 38.82 54.48
C GLU A 19 -115.15 38.38 54.58
N PRO A 20 -114.63 37.99 55.75
CA PRO A 20 -113.29 37.44 55.86
C PRO A 20 -113.25 35.96 55.42
N ILE A 21 -112.42 35.67 54.41
CA ILE A 21 -112.10 34.31 53.92
C ILE A 21 -111.16 33.63 54.94
N PRO A 22 -111.47 32.42 55.45
CA PRO A 22 -110.55 31.70 56.33
C PRO A 22 -109.37 31.10 55.54
N LEU A 23 -108.18 31.66 55.72
CA LEU A 23 -106.92 31.13 55.17
C LEU A 23 -106.50 29.86 55.94
N ARG A 24 -106.77 28.66 55.40
CA ARG A 24 -106.27 27.38 55.93
C ARG A 24 -104.77 27.21 55.62
N LEU A 25 -103.90 27.79 56.43
CA LEU A 25 -102.44 27.84 56.23
C LEU A 25 -101.70 26.49 56.46
N MET A 26 -102.29 25.55 57.21
CA MET A 26 -101.61 24.30 57.63
C MET A 26 -101.32 23.31 56.49
N GLY A 27 -102.09 23.32 55.39
CA GLY A 27 -101.89 22.37 54.28
C GLY A 27 -100.68 22.70 53.41
N VAL A 28 -100.45 23.99 53.15
CA VAL A 28 -99.38 24.47 52.25
C VAL A 28 -98.01 24.34 52.91
N THR A 29 -97.91 24.54 54.22
CA THR A 29 -96.65 24.38 54.97
C THR A 29 -96.19 22.92 55.00
N CYS A 30 -97.11 21.96 55.21
CA CYS A 30 -96.76 20.54 55.19
C CYS A 30 -96.30 20.06 53.80
N ALA A 31 -96.93 20.55 52.72
CA ALA A 31 -96.50 20.25 51.35
C ALA A 31 -95.08 20.79 51.07
N GLY A 32 -94.77 22.00 51.54
CA GLY A 32 -93.42 22.58 51.41
C GLY A 32 -92.34 21.77 52.13
N PHE A 33 -92.58 21.36 53.39
CA PHE A 33 -91.64 20.51 54.12
C PHE A 33 -91.47 19.13 53.49
N ALA A 34 -92.54 18.54 52.95
CA ALA A 34 -92.47 17.25 52.25
C ALA A 34 -91.62 17.32 50.98
N ILE A 35 -91.76 18.39 50.18
CA ILE A 35 -90.95 18.60 48.96
C ILE A 35 -89.48 18.81 49.31
N MET A 36 -89.20 19.58 50.38
CA MET A 36 -87.83 19.78 50.84
C MET A 36 -87.20 18.48 51.32
N PHE A 37 -87.93 17.67 52.10
CA PHE A 37 -87.43 16.38 52.57
C PHE A 37 -87.24 15.39 51.42
N LEU A 38 -88.12 15.41 50.42
CA LEU A 38 -87.98 14.60 49.21
C LEU A 38 -86.75 15.03 48.39
N PHE A 39 -86.55 16.32 48.18
CA PHE A 39 -85.41 16.82 47.40
C PHE A 39 -84.07 16.51 48.09
N PHE A 40 -83.93 16.87 49.36
CA PHE A 40 -82.68 16.61 50.09
C PHE A 40 -82.49 15.12 50.42
N GLY A 41 -83.57 14.36 50.64
CA GLY A 41 -83.50 12.93 50.88
C GLY A 41 -83.10 12.14 49.63
N VAL A 42 -83.77 12.40 48.49
CA VAL A 42 -83.53 11.66 47.25
C VAL A 42 -82.28 12.15 46.53
N ALA A 43 -82.15 13.47 46.29
CA ALA A 43 -80.99 14.00 45.58
C ALA A 43 -79.72 13.97 46.43
N GLY A 44 -79.85 14.26 47.74
CA GLY A 44 -78.72 14.14 48.67
C GLY A 44 -78.28 12.70 48.89
N GLY A 45 -79.23 11.77 49.03
CA GLY A 45 -78.95 10.34 49.10
C GLY A 45 -78.28 9.81 47.84
N TRP A 46 -78.75 10.22 46.66
CA TRP A 46 -78.13 9.85 45.39
C TRP A 46 -76.72 10.44 45.24
N ALA A 47 -76.51 11.72 45.58
CA ALA A 47 -75.20 12.36 45.50
C ALA A 47 -74.16 11.75 46.44
N ALA A 48 -74.58 11.24 47.62
CA ALA A 48 -73.69 10.59 48.57
C ALA A 48 -73.29 9.17 48.16
N LEU A 49 -74.14 8.46 47.41
CA LEU A 49 -73.88 7.08 46.96
C LEU A 49 -73.43 6.99 45.50
N ALA A 50 -73.39 8.08 44.75
CA ALA A 50 -72.92 8.08 43.37
C ALA A 50 -71.40 7.84 43.32
N PRO A 51 -70.92 6.69 42.80
CA PRO A 51 -69.49 6.47 42.63
C PRO A 51 -68.95 7.38 41.52
N LEU A 52 -68.03 8.28 41.89
CA LEU A 52 -67.29 9.13 40.97
C LEU A 52 -65.96 8.46 40.65
N ASP A 53 -65.95 7.53 39.70
CA ASP A 53 -64.71 6.95 39.18
C ASP A 53 -63.98 8.02 38.33
N SER A 54 -62.90 8.56 38.88
CA SER A 54 -62.05 9.53 38.20
C SER A 54 -60.82 8.81 37.64
N ALA A 55 -60.76 8.65 36.32
CA ALA A 55 -59.56 8.25 35.62
C ALA A 55 -58.79 9.52 35.17
N ALA A 56 -57.72 9.86 35.88
CA ALA A 56 -56.80 10.92 35.47
C ALA A 56 -55.83 10.38 34.42
N VAL A 57 -56.09 10.64 33.14
CA VAL A 57 -55.14 10.36 32.06
C VAL A 57 -54.19 11.54 31.94
N ALA A 58 -52.97 11.40 32.48
CA ALA A 58 -51.89 12.37 32.30
C ALA A 58 -50.97 11.93 31.16
N PRO A 59 -50.73 12.75 30.12
CA PRO A 59 -49.74 12.41 29.10
C PRO A 59 -48.33 12.49 29.70
N GLY A 60 -47.71 11.34 29.94
CA GLY A 60 -46.29 11.24 30.27
C GLY A 60 -45.47 11.00 29.01
N VAL A 61 -44.40 11.77 28.80
CA VAL A 61 -43.43 11.53 27.73
C VAL A 61 -42.12 11.10 28.36
N VAL A 62 -41.64 9.90 28.00
CA VAL A 62 -40.33 9.40 28.43
C VAL A 62 -39.26 10.10 27.61
N LYS A 63 -38.46 10.95 28.26
CA LYS A 63 -37.25 11.53 27.67
C LYS A 63 -36.03 10.79 28.19
N VAL A 64 -35.12 10.47 27.28
CA VAL A 64 -33.84 9.83 27.62
C VAL A 64 -33.02 10.84 28.45
N ALA A 65 -32.67 10.48 29.68
CA ALA A 65 -31.80 11.28 30.53
C ALA A 65 -30.34 10.95 30.21
N GLY A 66 -29.72 11.69 29.29
CA GLY A 66 -28.29 11.55 28.95
C GLY A 66 -27.93 12.01 27.53
N ASP A 67 -26.63 12.03 27.23
CA ASP A 67 -26.11 12.33 25.91
C ASP A 67 -26.23 11.10 24.99
N ARG A 68 -27.04 11.21 23.93
CA ARG A 68 -27.12 10.18 22.89
C ARG A 68 -25.77 10.11 22.16
N LYS A 69 -25.11 8.96 22.23
CA LYS A 69 -23.90 8.68 21.44
C LYS A 69 -24.30 8.12 20.07
N LEU A 70 -23.96 8.83 19.00
CA LEU A 70 -24.13 8.33 17.64
C LEU A 70 -22.99 7.36 17.33
N ILE A 71 -23.33 6.12 16.97
CA ILE A 71 -22.36 5.12 16.51
C ILE A 71 -22.33 5.22 14.98
N GLN A 72 -21.18 5.60 14.44
CA GLN A 72 -20.96 5.76 13.01
C GLN A 72 -19.66 5.07 12.63
N HIS A 73 -19.64 4.37 11.50
CA HIS A 73 -18.40 3.85 10.95
C HIS A 73 -17.55 5.02 10.39
N LEU A 74 -16.23 4.94 10.47
CA LEU A 74 -15.35 6.01 9.97
C LEU A 74 -15.24 6.01 8.43
N GLU A 75 -15.26 4.84 7.79
CA GLU A 75 -14.87 4.70 6.38
C GLU A 75 -16.02 4.37 5.42
N GLY A 76 -17.00 3.57 5.85
CA GLY A 76 -17.99 2.99 4.94
C GLY A 76 -18.16 1.50 5.18
N GLY A 77 -19.07 0.87 4.44
CA GLY A 77 -19.08 -0.57 4.30
C GLY A 77 -20.45 -1.14 3.96
N ILE A 78 -20.44 -2.37 3.45
CA ILE A 78 -21.65 -3.18 3.29
C ILE A 78 -21.89 -3.89 4.63
N ILE A 79 -23.10 -3.79 5.17
CA ILE A 79 -23.48 -4.50 6.40
C ILE A 79 -23.67 -5.97 6.06
N ALA A 80 -22.89 -6.85 6.69
CA ALA A 80 -23.06 -8.30 6.57
C ALA A 80 -24.05 -8.83 7.60
N GLU A 81 -23.96 -8.36 8.85
CA GLU A 81 -24.86 -8.77 9.94
C GLU A 81 -25.22 -7.57 10.82
N LEU A 82 -26.50 -7.48 11.22
CA LEU A 82 -27.00 -6.55 12.22
C LEU A 82 -27.45 -7.35 13.45
N ASN A 83 -26.73 -7.19 14.56
CA ASN A 83 -26.87 -8.02 15.77
C ASN A 83 -27.66 -7.32 16.90
N ALA A 84 -28.25 -6.16 16.63
CA ALA A 84 -29.02 -5.39 17.59
C ALA A 84 -30.33 -4.90 16.95
N ALA A 85 -31.41 -4.95 17.73
CA ALA A 85 -32.72 -4.43 17.38
C ALA A 85 -33.11 -3.24 18.27
N ASP A 86 -34.14 -2.50 17.84
CA ASP A 86 -34.65 -1.36 18.60
C ASP A 86 -35.16 -1.80 19.98
N GLY A 87 -34.60 -1.19 21.03
CA GLY A 87 -34.93 -1.50 22.42
C GLY A 87 -33.99 -2.49 23.11
N ASP A 88 -33.01 -3.04 22.40
CA ASP A 88 -32.04 -3.96 22.99
C ASP A 88 -31.09 -3.26 23.98
N ILE A 89 -30.84 -3.93 25.10
CA ILE A 89 -29.89 -3.47 26.13
C ILE A 89 -28.51 -4.04 25.81
N VAL A 90 -27.57 -3.18 25.41
CA VAL A 90 -26.23 -3.58 25.00
C VAL A 90 -25.15 -3.13 26.00
N LYS A 91 -24.07 -3.91 26.12
CA LYS A 91 -22.92 -3.59 26.97
C LYS A 91 -21.75 -3.09 26.12
N ALA A 92 -20.80 -2.40 26.74
CA ALA A 92 -19.56 -2.01 26.06
C ALA A 92 -18.83 -3.27 25.54
N GLY A 93 -18.42 -3.24 24.27
CA GLY A 93 -17.78 -4.38 23.59
C GLY A 93 -18.74 -5.35 22.90
N THR A 94 -20.07 -5.19 23.05
CA THR A 94 -21.04 -5.97 22.27
C THR A 94 -20.96 -5.58 20.80
N VAL A 95 -20.77 -6.56 19.91
CA VAL A 95 -20.76 -6.36 18.46
C VAL A 95 -22.19 -6.05 17.99
N LEU A 96 -22.43 -4.83 17.53
CA LEU A 96 -23.75 -4.38 17.07
C LEU A 96 -23.94 -4.61 15.56
N ILE A 97 -22.88 -4.38 14.78
CA ILE A 97 -22.88 -4.48 13.31
C ILE A 97 -21.59 -5.18 12.90
N ARG A 98 -21.68 -6.12 11.97
CA ARG A 98 -20.52 -6.70 11.27
C ARG A 98 -20.56 -6.26 9.82
N LEU A 99 -19.46 -5.69 9.33
CA LEU A 99 -19.31 -5.30 7.93
C LEU A 99 -18.79 -6.47 7.09
N ASP A 100 -19.09 -6.46 5.80
CA ASP A 100 -18.52 -7.40 4.83
C ASP A 100 -17.01 -7.13 4.66
N THR A 101 -16.21 -8.12 5.02
CA THR A 101 -14.74 -8.05 4.96
C THR A 101 -14.16 -8.51 3.63
N THR A 102 -14.98 -8.96 2.67
CA THR A 102 -14.50 -9.59 1.43
C THR A 102 -13.58 -8.67 0.64
N GLN A 103 -13.96 -7.40 0.44
CA GLN A 103 -13.14 -6.43 -0.29
C GLN A 103 -11.85 -6.08 0.46
N ALA A 104 -11.94 -5.83 1.77
CA ALA A 104 -10.78 -5.51 2.60
C ALA A 104 -9.76 -6.65 2.64
N LYS A 105 -10.24 -7.90 2.77
CA LYS A 105 -9.40 -9.10 2.72
C LYS A 105 -8.75 -9.27 1.36
N ALA A 106 -9.50 -9.12 0.27
CA ALA A 106 -8.94 -9.22 -1.08
C ALA A 106 -7.83 -8.17 -1.32
N GLN A 107 -8.01 -6.95 -0.81
CA GLN A 107 -6.98 -5.91 -0.87
C GLN A 107 -5.75 -6.27 -0.03
N LEU A 108 -5.94 -6.75 1.20
CA LEU A 108 -4.85 -7.19 2.06
C LEU A 108 -4.07 -8.35 1.43
N ASP A 109 -4.77 -9.36 0.89
CA ASP A 109 -4.16 -10.50 0.21
C ASP A 109 -3.34 -10.03 -1.01
N LEU A 110 -3.85 -9.05 -1.78
CA LEU A 110 -3.12 -8.46 -2.90
C LEU A 110 -1.83 -7.79 -2.44
N ILE A 111 -1.88 -6.98 -1.38
CA ILE A 111 -0.70 -6.30 -0.82
C ILE A 111 0.31 -7.33 -0.32
N GLN A 112 -0.13 -8.36 0.41
CA GLN A 112 0.74 -9.42 0.91
C GLN A 112 1.42 -10.22 -0.20
N ASN A 113 0.69 -10.51 -1.30
CA ASN A 113 1.28 -11.17 -2.47
C ASN A 113 2.33 -10.29 -3.16
N ARG A 114 2.11 -8.96 -3.22
CA ARG A 114 3.10 -8.01 -3.75
C ARG A 114 4.34 -7.96 -2.87
N ILE A 115 4.17 -7.88 -1.54
CA ILE A 115 5.28 -7.93 -0.58
C ILE A 115 6.10 -9.20 -0.78
N ALA A 116 5.45 -10.37 -0.78
CA ALA A 116 6.14 -11.65 -0.97
C ALA A 116 6.96 -11.70 -2.28
N THR A 117 6.40 -11.17 -3.37
CA THR A 117 7.09 -11.10 -4.66
C THR A 117 8.30 -10.17 -4.61
N ARG A 118 8.16 -9.01 -3.96
CA ARG A 118 9.25 -8.04 -3.81
C ARG A 118 10.31 -8.49 -2.82
N GLU A 119 9.96 -9.21 -1.77
CA GLU A 119 10.91 -9.82 -0.83
C GLU A 119 11.76 -10.89 -1.51
N ALA A 120 11.16 -11.75 -2.34
CA ALA A 120 11.91 -12.72 -3.12
C ALA A 120 12.92 -12.04 -4.06
N LEU A 121 12.49 -10.97 -4.74
CA LEU A 121 13.35 -10.17 -5.61
C LEU A 121 14.48 -9.49 -4.83
N ALA A 122 14.17 -8.89 -3.67
CA ALA A 122 15.17 -8.26 -2.81
C ALA A 122 16.20 -9.28 -2.30
N ALA A 123 15.76 -10.49 -1.94
CA ALA A 123 16.66 -11.57 -1.52
C ALA A 123 17.64 -11.94 -2.65
N ARG A 124 17.17 -12.11 -3.89
CA ARG A 124 18.02 -12.32 -5.07
C ARG A 124 19.04 -11.19 -5.23
N LEU A 125 18.58 -9.94 -5.20
CA LEU A 125 19.43 -8.77 -5.43
C LEU A 125 20.48 -8.58 -4.34
N ARG A 126 20.16 -8.90 -3.07
CA ARG A 126 21.15 -8.93 -1.99
C ARG A 126 22.20 -10.01 -2.22
N ALA A 127 21.80 -11.21 -2.65
CA ALA A 127 22.74 -12.27 -3.00
C ALA A 127 23.66 -11.86 -4.16
N GLU A 128 23.13 -11.20 -5.19
CA GLU A 128 23.91 -10.68 -6.32
C GLU A 128 24.88 -9.57 -5.90
N ARG A 129 24.42 -8.60 -5.08
CA ARG A 129 25.26 -7.53 -4.54
C ARG A 129 26.41 -8.09 -3.70
N ASP A 130 26.12 -9.08 -2.86
CA ASP A 130 27.09 -9.64 -1.92
C ASP A 130 27.96 -10.74 -2.57
N GLY A 131 27.72 -11.08 -3.84
CA GLY A 131 28.45 -12.12 -4.56
C GLY A 131 28.29 -13.51 -3.97
N LYS A 132 27.11 -13.82 -3.40
CA LYS A 132 26.82 -15.13 -2.81
C LYS A 132 26.61 -16.19 -3.88
N ALA A 133 26.88 -17.45 -3.54
CA ALA A 133 26.62 -18.60 -4.43
C ALA A 133 25.15 -19.04 -4.44
N GLU A 134 24.39 -18.70 -3.39
CA GLU A 134 22.98 -19.06 -3.24
C GLU A 134 22.17 -17.90 -2.65
N ILE A 135 20.87 -17.90 -2.92
CA ILE A 135 19.93 -16.91 -2.38
C ILE A 135 19.48 -17.33 -0.98
N GLU A 136 19.66 -16.44 -0.02
CA GLU A 136 19.09 -16.57 1.33
C GLU A 136 17.73 -15.88 1.38
N PHE A 137 16.65 -16.66 1.40
CA PHE A 137 15.28 -16.16 1.58
C PHE A 137 14.90 -16.08 3.06
N ASP A 138 14.03 -15.13 3.40
CA ASP A 138 13.46 -15.04 4.75
C ASP A 138 12.61 -16.29 5.07
N PRO A 139 12.77 -16.93 6.25
CA PRO A 139 11.92 -18.05 6.67
C PRO A 139 10.42 -17.75 6.61
N ALA A 140 9.99 -16.51 6.88
CA ALA A 140 8.59 -16.11 6.82
C ALA A 140 8.03 -16.19 5.40
N LEU A 141 8.83 -15.82 4.40
CA LEU A 141 8.48 -15.94 2.98
C LEU A 141 8.36 -17.42 2.56
N LEU A 142 9.30 -18.26 3.01
CA LEU A 142 9.29 -19.70 2.71
C LEU A 142 8.11 -20.43 3.38
N ALA A 143 7.68 -19.96 4.56
CA ALA A 143 6.54 -20.51 5.29
C ALA A 143 5.18 -20.02 4.73
N ASN A 144 5.17 -19.03 3.84
CA ASN A 144 3.93 -18.48 3.28
C ASN A 144 3.20 -19.53 2.40
N PRO A 145 1.95 -19.91 2.72
CA PRO A 145 1.23 -20.92 1.95
C PRO A 145 0.76 -20.44 0.57
N ALA A 146 0.76 -19.13 0.31
CA ALA A 146 0.28 -18.55 -0.95
C ALA A 146 1.10 -19.05 -2.15
N ASN A 147 0.41 -19.44 -3.22
CA ASN A 147 1.06 -19.89 -4.45
C ASN A 147 1.96 -18.78 -5.04
N ALA A 148 1.51 -17.52 -4.97
CA ALA A 148 2.29 -16.38 -5.43
C ALA A 148 3.67 -16.28 -4.76
N ALA A 149 3.77 -16.57 -3.46
CA ALA A 149 5.04 -16.56 -2.74
C ALA A 149 5.97 -17.70 -3.20
N LYS A 150 5.41 -18.91 -3.37
CA LYS A 150 6.17 -20.08 -3.86
C LYS A 150 6.67 -19.88 -5.29
N ASP A 151 5.81 -19.38 -6.17
CA ASP A 151 6.12 -19.08 -7.57
C ASP A 151 7.19 -17.98 -7.65
N ALA A 152 7.08 -16.93 -6.82
CA ALA A 152 8.09 -15.88 -6.75
C ALA A 152 9.46 -16.42 -6.32
N VAL A 153 9.52 -17.24 -5.26
CA VAL A 153 10.78 -17.85 -4.79
C VAL A 153 11.40 -18.75 -5.87
N ALA A 154 10.60 -19.62 -6.50
CA ALA A 154 11.06 -20.49 -7.57
C ALA A 154 11.60 -19.68 -8.77
N SER A 155 10.82 -18.70 -9.23
CA SER A 155 11.21 -17.83 -10.34
C SER A 155 12.51 -17.07 -10.05
N GLN A 156 12.68 -16.53 -8.84
CA GLN A 156 13.90 -15.80 -8.49
C GLN A 156 15.13 -16.73 -8.40
N ARG A 157 14.97 -18.00 -7.98
CA ARG A 157 16.04 -19.00 -8.05
C ARG A 157 16.47 -19.28 -9.47
N ASP A 158 15.51 -19.49 -10.38
CA ASP A 158 15.79 -19.77 -11.79
C ASP A 158 16.52 -18.59 -12.45
N VAL A 159 16.04 -17.36 -12.21
CA VAL A 159 16.67 -16.13 -12.71
C VAL A 159 18.09 -15.98 -12.17
N PHE A 160 18.30 -16.22 -10.88
CA PHE A 160 19.62 -16.12 -10.27
C PHE A 160 20.61 -17.15 -10.85
N ALA A 161 20.19 -18.41 -10.95
CA ALA A 161 21.00 -19.47 -11.53
C ALA A 161 21.38 -19.14 -12.99
N ALA A 162 20.41 -18.67 -13.79
CA ALA A 162 20.65 -18.27 -15.17
C ALA A 162 21.62 -17.07 -15.25
N LYS A 163 21.46 -16.05 -14.40
CA LYS A 163 22.37 -14.90 -14.37
C LYS A 163 23.78 -15.28 -13.95
N HIS A 164 23.92 -16.15 -12.95
CA HIS A 164 25.22 -16.63 -12.48
C HIS A 164 25.93 -17.46 -13.56
N HIS A 165 25.20 -18.35 -14.23
CA HIS A 165 25.71 -19.11 -15.37
C HIS A 165 26.19 -18.18 -16.49
N ASN A 166 25.36 -17.23 -16.92
CA ASN A 166 25.73 -16.28 -17.97
C ASN A 166 26.98 -15.45 -17.61
N LEU A 167 27.12 -15.03 -16.35
CA LEU A 167 28.32 -14.34 -15.89
C LEU A 167 29.57 -15.22 -16.04
N THR A 168 29.44 -16.49 -15.67
CA THR A 168 30.55 -17.45 -15.74
C THR A 168 30.94 -17.70 -17.19
N ASP A 169 29.97 -17.87 -18.09
CA ASP A 169 30.20 -18.06 -19.52
C ASP A 169 30.88 -16.84 -20.17
N GLU A 170 30.42 -15.63 -19.86
CA GLU A 170 31.02 -14.39 -20.36
C GLU A 170 32.48 -14.23 -19.89
N GLN A 171 32.77 -14.58 -18.63
CA GLN A 171 34.12 -14.60 -18.10
C GLN A 171 34.99 -15.66 -18.77
N GLU A 172 34.47 -16.85 -19.03
CA GLU A 172 35.17 -17.94 -19.70
C GLU A 172 35.52 -17.57 -21.15
N ILE A 173 34.58 -16.98 -21.90
CA ILE A 173 34.80 -16.52 -23.27
C ILE A 173 35.92 -15.47 -23.32
N LEU A 174 35.89 -14.48 -22.42
CA LEU A 174 36.93 -13.46 -22.35
C LEU A 174 38.29 -14.05 -21.92
N SER A 175 38.29 -14.96 -20.96
CA SER A 175 39.51 -15.65 -20.50
C SER A 175 40.13 -16.50 -21.61
N GLN A 176 39.31 -17.19 -22.40
CA GLN A 176 39.76 -17.96 -23.54
C GLN A 176 40.34 -17.06 -24.64
N ARG A 177 39.72 -15.90 -24.90
CA ARG A 177 40.25 -14.91 -25.84
C ARG A 177 41.60 -14.34 -25.37
N ARG A 178 41.73 -14.06 -24.06
CA ARG A 178 42.99 -13.62 -23.45
C ARG A 178 44.08 -14.68 -23.65
N HIS A 179 43.77 -15.95 -23.40
CA HIS A 179 44.70 -17.05 -23.60
C HIS A 179 45.13 -17.20 -25.06
N GLN A 180 44.21 -17.07 -26.03
CA GLN A 180 44.55 -17.06 -27.46
C GLN A 180 45.53 -15.93 -27.82
N THR A 181 45.35 -14.73 -27.27
CA THR A 181 46.28 -13.61 -27.50
C THR A 181 47.64 -13.86 -26.85
N GLU A 182 47.68 -14.54 -25.70
CA GLU A 182 48.93 -14.95 -25.04
C GLU A 182 49.72 -15.97 -25.87
N GLU A 183 49.04 -16.93 -26.49
CA GLU A 183 49.65 -17.87 -27.45
C GLU A 183 50.17 -17.15 -28.71
N GLU A 184 49.44 -16.15 -29.22
CA GLU A 184 49.92 -15.32 -30.33
C GLU A 184 51.21 -14.57 -29.99
N ILE A 185 51.29 -13.97 -28.80
CA ILE A 185 52.51 -13.33 -28.29
C ILE A 185 53.66 -14.33 -28.23
N THR A 186 53.41 -15.51 -27.66
CA THR A 186 54.42 -16.57 -27.55
C THR A 186 54.96 -16.97 -28.92
N GLY A 187 54.08 -17.11 -29.93
CA GLY A 187 54.48 -17.38 -31.31
C GLY A 187 55.34 -16.26 -31.93
N LEU A 188 54.95 -15.00 -31.72
CA LEU A 188 55.71 -13.84 -32.19
C LEU A 188 57.08 -13.72 -31.50
N GLU A 189 57.17 -14.05 -30.22
CA GLU A 189 58.43 -14.06 -29.47
C GLU A 189 59.41 -15.11 -30.04
N GLN A 190 58.92 -16.31 -30.39
CA GLN A 190 59.75 -17.33 -31.07
C GLN A 190 60.21 -16.88 -32.47
N LEU A 191 59.35 -16.15 -33.20
CA LEU A 191 59.72 -15.59 -34.49
C LEU A 191 60.81 -14.52 -34.35
N ILE A 192 60.74 -13.66 -33.33
CA ILE A 192 61.80 -12.69 -33.01
C ILE A 192 63.12 -13.40 -32.71
N VAL A 193 63.11 -14.44 -31.87
CA VAL A 193 64.33 -15.22 -31.57
C VAL A 193 64.93 -15.83 -32.84
N THR A 194 64.09 -16.28 -33.77
CA THR A 194 64.57 -16.81 -35.07
C THR A 194 65.18 -15.71 -35.93
N LYS A 195 64.57 -14.52 -35.97
CA LYS A 195 65.11 -13.36 -36.69
C LYS A 195 66.41 -12.85 -36.07
N ASP A 196 66.53 -12.86 -34.74
CA ASP A 196 67.76 -12.52 -34.02
C ASP A 196 68.94 -13.41 -34.44
N LYS A 197 68.72 -14.73 -34.52
CA LYS A 197 69.74 -15.68 -35.01
C LYS A 197 70.13 -15.43 -36.47
N GLN A 198 69.17 -15.05 -37.33
CA GLN A 198 69.45 -14.71 -38.73
C GLN A 198 70.28 -13.43 -38.84
N ILE A 199 69.96 -12.41 -38.06
CA ILE A 199 70.71 -11.16 -37.99
C ILE A 199 72.15 -11.45 -37.55
N GLU A 200 72.34 -12.21 -36.46
CA GLU A 200 73.67 -12.58 -35.95
C GLU A 200 74.51 -13.33 -37.00
N ALA A 201 73.91 -14.27 -37.73
CA ALA A 201 74.60 -15.01 -38.79
C ALA A 201 75.04 -14.08 -39.94
N ILE A 202 74.15 -13.19 -40.40
CA ILE A 202 74.47 -12.25 -41.48
C ILE A 202 75.49 -11.20 -41.02
N GLU A 203 75.45 -10.77 -39.77
CA GLU A 203 76.46 -9.87 -39.19
C GLU A 203 77.86 -10.50 -39.20
N GLY A 204 77.96 -11.80 -38.90
CA GLY A 204 79.20 -12.56 -39.04
C GLY A 204 79.71 -12.57 -40.48
N GLU A 205 78.86 -12.94 -41.44
CA GLU A 205 79.22 -12.98 -42.86
C GLU A 205 79.59 -11.60 -43.42
N ASN A 206 78.90 -10.54 -42.97
CA ASN A 206 79.21 -9.15 -43.32
C ASN A 206 80.60 -8.74 -42.83
N LYS A 207 81.02 -9.15 -41.63
CA LYS A 207 82.37 -8.88 -41.09
C LYS A 207 83.46 -9.59 -41.91
N ASP A 208 83.22 -10.84 -42.26
CA ASP A 208 84.15 -11.63 -43.08
C ASP A 208 84.31 -11.04 -44.48
N LEU A 209 83.19 -10.69 -45.13
CA LEU A 209 83.20 -10.05 -46.44
C LEU A 209 83.80 -8.65 -46.42
N GLN A 210 83.62 -7.88 -45.35
CA GLN A 210 84.30 -6.60 -45.18
C GLN A 210 85.82 -6.80 -45.18
N THR A 211 86.32 -7.77 -44.41
CA THR A 211 87.75 -8.10 -44.36
C THR A 211 88.29 -8.54 -45.71
N LEU A 212 87.52 -9.33 -46.48
CA LEU A 212 87.89 -9.72 -47.85
C LEU A 212 87.85 -8.54 -48.83
N LEU A 213 86.90 -7.62 -48.66
CA LEU A 213 86.76 -6.43 -49.51
C LEU A 213 87.96 -5.49 -49.32
N ASP A 214 88.39 -5.30 -48.07
CA ASP A 214 89.56 -4.47 -47.73
C ASP A 214 90.86 -5.05 -48.33
N LYS A 215 90.89 -6.37 -48.56
CA LYS A 215 91.98 -7.08 -49.26
C LYS A 215 91.81 -7.15 -50.79
N GLY A 216 90.72 -6.59 -51.34
CA GLY A 216 90.40 -6.65 -52.77
C GLY A 216 89.96 -8.03 -53.29
N LEU A 217 89.56 -8.95 -52.40
CA LEU A 217 89.23 -10.35 -52.72
C LEU A 217 87.72 -10.59 -52.95
N THR A 218 86.89 -9.55 -52.91
CA THR A 218 85.44 -9.63 -53.17
C THR A 218 84.91 -8.29 -53.72
N THR A 219 83.63 -8.24 -54.10
CA THR A 219 82.99 -7.04 -54.67
C THR A 219 82.18 -6.27 -53.62
N ARG A 220 82.13 -4.94 -53.76
CA ARG A 220 81.30 -4.07 -52.92
C ARG A 220 79.81 -4.39 -53.04
N GLU A 221 79.37 -4.80 -54.23
CA GLU A 221 78.00 -5.21 -54.50
C GLU A 221 77.55 -6.35 -53.58
N ARG A 222 78.41 -7.37 -53.39
CA ARG A 222 78.07 -8.52 -52.54
C ARG A 222 77.90 -8.14 -51.06
N ASN A 223 78.73 -7.24 -50.54
CA ASN A 223 78.57 -6.70 -49.19
C ASN A 223 77.28 -5.87 -49.05
N LEU A 224 76.96 -5.03 -50.04
CA LEU A 224 75.72 -4.24 -50.03
C LEU A 224 74.46 -5.11 -50.12
N LEU A 225 74.51 -6.22 -50.84
CA LEU A 225 73.40 -7.19 -50.90
C LEU A 225 73.09 -7.78 -49.52
N LEU A 226 74.10 -8.28 -48.80
CA LEU A 226 73.89 -8.82 -47.45
C LEU A 226 73.46 -7.76 -46.45
N ARG A 227 73.99 -6.53 -46.53
CA ARG A 227 73.52 -5.42 -45.68
C ARG A 227 72.05 -5.10 -45.92
N ARG A 228 71.58 -5.09 -47.18
CA ARG A 228 70.15 -4.90 -47.48
C ARG A 228 69.31 -6.04 -46.90
N GLN A 229 69.77 -7.28 -47.04
CA GLN A 229 69.08 -8.44 -46.47
C GLN A 229 69.02 -8.37 -44.93
N GLN A 230 70.08 -7.94 -44.26
CA GLN A 230 70.08 -7.70 -42.82
C GLN A 230 69.02 -6.66 -42.42
N GLN A 231 68.99 -5.52 -43.12
CA GLN A 231 68.02 -4.45 -42.84
C GLN A 231 66.57 -4.89 -43.08
N GLU A 232 66.32 -5.74 -44.07
CA GLU A 232 65.01 -6.34 -44.32
C GLU A 232 64.56 -7.20 -43.13
N ILE A 233 65.43 -8.09 -42.64
CA ILE A 233 65.15 -8.95 -41.49
C ILE A 233 64.98 -8.14 -40.20
N GLU A 234 65.78 -7.09 -39.99
CA GLU A 234 65.62 -6.16 -38.88
C GLU A 234 64.26 -5.43 -38.93
N GLY A 235 63.81 -5.04 -40.14
CA GLY A 235 62.48 -4.44 -40.35
C GLY A 235 61.34 -5.40 -40.03
N GLU A 236 61.44 -6.66 -40.44
CA GLU A 236 60.48 -7.71 -40.07
C GLU A 236 60.46 -7.95 -38.55
N ARG A 237 61.63 -8.01 -37.91
CA ARG A 237 61.75 -8.13 -36.47
C ARG A 237 61.07 -6.97 -35.74
N ALA A 238 61.29 -5.74 -36.19
CA ALA A 238 60.64 -4.56 -35.62
C ALA A 238 59.11 -4.62 -35.79
N THR A 239 58.63 -5.14 -36.92
CA THR A 239 57.20 -5.36 -37.17
C THR A 239 56.59 -6.37 -36.21
N ASN A 240 57.29 -7.48 -35.93
CA ASN A 240 56.86 -8.49 -34.95
C ASN A 240 56.86 -7.92 -33.53
N LEU A 241 57.87 -7.12 -33.16
CA LEU A 241 57.91 -6.43 -31.86
C LEU A 241 56.71 -5.50 -31.68
N ALA A 242 56.37 -4.72 -32.72
CA ALA A 242 55.19 -3.86 -32.71
C ALA A 242 53.87 -4.67 -32.65
N ALA A 243 53.83 -5.87 -33.25
CA ALA A 243 52.69 -6.78 -33.11
C ALA A 243 52.52 -7.27 -31.67
N ILE A 244 53.60 -7.67 -31.00
CA ILE A 244 53.57 -8.05 -29.56
C ILE A 244 53.04 -6.89 -28.71
N ALA A 245 53.51 -5.66 -28.93
CA ALA A 245 53.03 -4.51 -28.18
C ALA A 245 51.52 -4.27 -28.36
N ARG A 246 50.99 -4.46 -29.58
CA ARG A 246 49.56 -4.38 -29.87
C ARG A 246 48.78 -5.51 -29.18
N ALA A 247 49.27 -6.75 -29.26
CA ALA A 247 48.65 -7.91 -28.62
C ALA A 247 48.59 -7.75 -27.09
N ARG A 248 49.67 -7.26 -26.46
CA ARG A 248 49.68 -6.94 -25.01
C ARG A 248 48.67 -5.87 -24.63
N SER A 249 48.50 -4.85 -25.48
CA SER A 249 47.47 -3.82 -25.26
C SER A 249 46.06 -4.41 -25.34
N ALA A 250 45.81 -5.32 -26.29
CA ALA A 250 44.55 -6.02 -26.42
C ALA A 250 44.27 -6.95 -25.21
N MET A 251 45.29 -7.65 -24.69
CA MET A 251 45.14 -8.43 -23.45
C MET A 251 44.74 -7.56 -22.26
N ALA A 252 45.39 -6.40 -22.09
CA ALA A 252 45.04 -5.46 -21.01
C ALA A 252 43.60 -4.94 -21.15
N GLU A 253 43.12 -4.72 -22.37
CA GLU A 253 41.72 -4.35 -22.62
C GLU A 253 40.76 -5.49 -22.23
N ILE A 254 41.08 -6.74 -22.57
CA ILE A 254 40.29 -7.92 -22.17
C ILE A 254 40.25 -8.06 -20.64
N ASP A 255 41.39 -7.89 -19.97
CA ASP A 255 41.46 -7.92 -18.50
C ASP A 255 40.56 -6.84 -17.87
N MET A 256 40.55 -5.64 -18.45
CA MET A 256 39.65 -4.56 -18.03
C MET A 256 38.17 -4.88 -18.29
N GLN A 257 37.85 -5.55 -19.41
CA GLN A 257 36.49 -6.00 -19.69
C GLN A 257 36.00 -7.04 -18.66
N ILE A 258 36.85 -7.99 -18.27
CA ILE A 258 36.53 -8.99 -17.23
C ILE A 258 36.25 -8.29 -15.89
N LEU A 259 37.07 -7.31 -15.50
CA LEU A 259 36.87 -6.53 -14.27
C LEU A 259 35.60 -5.66 -14.32
N ASN A 260 35.29 -5.09 -15.47
CA ASN A 260 34.10 -4.26 -15.64
C ASN A 260 32.81 -5.08 -15.55
N LEU A 261 32.83 -6.34 -15.97
CA LEU A 261 31.65 -7.19 -16.00
C LEU A 261 31.02 -7.39 -14.61
N SER A 262 31.85 -7.64 -13.58
CA SER A 262 31.37 -7.76 -12.19
C SER A 262 30.91 -6.41 -11.63
N THR A 263 31.61 -5.32 -11.98
CA THR A 263 31.29 -3.97 -11.53
C THR A 263 29.95 -3.49 -12.07
N VAL A 264 29.67 -3.71 -13.36
CA VAL A 264 28.39 -3.35 -13.98
C VAL A 264 27.25 -4.11 -13.31
N ARG A 265 27.37 -5.44 -13.15
CA ARG A 265 26.35 -6.26 -12.48
C ARG A 265 26.11 -5.84 -11.03
N LEU A 266 27.17 -5.55 -10.28
CA LEU A 266 27.05 -5.05 -8.91
C LEU A 266 26.26 -3.73 -8.86
N ASN A 267 26.59 -2.79 -9.73
CA ASN A 267 25.91 -1.49 -9.78
C ASN A 267 24.43 -1.65 -10.16
N GLU A 268 24.11 -2.50 -11.13
CA GLU A 268 22.73 -2.83 -11.49
C GLU A 268 21.97 -3.45 -10.32
N ALA A 269 22.58 -4.41 -9.62
CA ALA A 269 21.97 -5.05 -8.46
C ALA A 269 21.72 -4.06 -7.31
N VAL A 270 22.65 -3.15 -7.05
CA VAL A 270 22.51 -2.10 -6.02
C VAL A 270 21.42 -1.10 -6.38
N ASP A 271 21.37 -0.62 -7.63
CA ASP A 271 20.35 0.33 -8.08
C ASP A 271 18.94 -0.31 -8.02
N GLU A 272 18.79 -1.53 -8.52
CA GLU A 272 17.53 -2.27 -8.49
C GLU A 272 17.11 -2.57 -7.04
N LEU A 273 18.06 -2.98 -6.16
CA LEU A 273 17.78 -3.26 -4.76
C LEU A 273 17.24 -2.02 -4.04
N SER A 274 17.85 -0.85 -4.26
CA SER A 274 17.41 0.39 -3.61
C SER A 274 15.95 0.73 -3.94
N LYS A 275 15.53 0.51 -5.18
CA LYS A 275 14.15 0.75 -5.64
C LYS A 275 13.19 -0.27 -5.02
N VAL A 276 13.58 -1.55 -5.01
CA VAL A 276 12.77 -2.62 -4.42
C VAL A 276 12.61 -2.44 -2.91
N GLU A 277 13.65 -1.99 -2.20
CA GLU A 277 13.58 -1.72 -0.76
C GLU A 277 12.68 -0.54 -0.44
N ALA A 278 12.69 0.52 -1.27
CA ALA A 278 11.73 1.62 -1.14
C ALA A 278 10.29 1.15 -1.38
N GLU A 279 10.05 0.36 -2.43
CA GLU A 279 8.72 -0.22 -2.69
C GLU A 279 8.24 -1.13 -1.55
N LEU A 280 9.14 -1.94 -0.96
CA LEU A 280 8.81 -2.78 0.19
C LEU A 280 8.44 -1.95 1.42
N PHE A 281 9.14 -0.83 1.64
CA PHE A 281 8.81 0.08 2.73
C PHE A 281 7.40 0.66 2.57
N ASP A 282 7.05 1.12 1.36
CA ASP A 282 5.74 1.68 1.05
C ASP A 282 4.62 0.62 1.17
N LEU A 283 4.83 -0.57 0.61
CA LEU A 283 3.88 -1.69 0.74
C LEU A 283 3.69 -2.11 2.19
N GLY A 284 4.76 -2.08 3.00
CA GLY A 284 4.67 -2.36 4.44
C GLY A 284 3.93 -1.27 5.25
N GLN A 285 3.85 -0.04 4.74
CA GLN A 285 2.94 0.97 5.30
C GLN A 285 1.49 0.71 4.87
N GLU A 286 1.27 0.39 3.60
CA GLU A 286 -0.06 0.08 3.05
C GLU A 286 -0.67 -1.14 3.78
N GLU A 287 0.11 -2.20 4.00
CA GLU A 287 -0.33 -3.40 4.72
C GLU A 287 -0.74 -3.08 6.17
N ARG A 288 -0.02 -2.17 6.84
CA ARG A 288 -0.35 -1.73 8.21
C ARG A 288 -1.61 -0.87 8.25
N SER A 289 -1.88 -0.07 7.22
CA SER A 289 -3.14 0.69 7.11
C SER A 289 -4.34 -0.19 6.74
N ALA A 290 -4.12 -1.35 6.12
CA ALA A 290 -5.17 -2.27 5.72
C ALA A 290 -5.58 -3.29 6.82
N LYS A 291 -4.84 -3.35 7.94
CA LYS A 291 -5.09 -4.21 9.11
C LYS A 291 -5.90 -3.49 10.18
#